data_AF-A0A2A7B2T2-F1
#
_entry.id   AF-A0A2A7B2T2-F1
#
_cell.length_a   1.000
_cell.length_b   1.000
_cell.length_c   1.000
_cell.angle_alpha   90.00
_cell.angle_beta   90.00
_cell.angle_gamma   90.00
#
_symmetry.space_group_name_H-M   'P 1'
#
loop_
_entity.id
_entity.type
_entity.pdbx_description
1 polymer ?
#
loop_
_entity_poly.entity_id
_entity_poly.type
_entity_poly.pdbx_seq_one_letter_code
_entity_poly.pdbx_strand_id
1 'polypeptide(L)'
;MKHAFLIIAHNNWSQLKEVMRVYDSKICDFYIHINSMVDVEDSELKQIQTVTKYSKVYFVQRIPIVWGEVGILEASLILLRDAFENQYDYYHLVTGSDLPLVNLNKFDSFFLNNQYKNKSNGKYKTNYVSVTVPTKKIASRVEQYNFFVKHWRNPNKYLRKIATSSSTLMCILQRCIRINRIKQTGWKLYTGSSWWSISHEFAESYLKNSDVIYKQYHYMTFAADEFAIQTLIMNSDFRKSLYEPENNLSANLRLLDFSRGNGYGSPHVYTIDDLPEIQDTRNLIGRKFDENCDGKIVKHILKSLNDED
;
A
#
# COMPACT_ATOMS: atom_id res chain seq x y z
N MET A 1 7.35 20.07 1.91
CA MET A 1 6.15 19.80 1.08
C MET A 1 5.02 19.36 2.00
N LYS A 2 3.76 19.31 1.56
CA LYS A 2 2.64 18.77 2.36
C LYS A 2 2.39 17.29 2.06
N HIS A 3 2.25 16.47 3.09
CA HIS A 3 2.12 15.01 2.98
C HIS A 3 0.84 14.49 3.65
N ALA A 4 0.13 13.59 2.98
CA ALA A 4 -0.93 12.78 3.56
C ALA A 4 -0.49 11.32 3.72
N PHE A 5 -0.55 10.81 4.94
CA PHE A 5 -0.35 9.39 5.23
C PHE A 5 -1.69 8.68 5.26
N LEU A 6 -1.91 7.81 4.27
CA LEU A 6 -3.11 7.02 4.09
C LEU A 6 -2.87 5.64 4.71
N ILE A 7 -3.39 5.42 5.90
CA ILE A 7 -3.05 4.27 6.75
C ILE A 7 -4.20 3.27 6.74
N ILE A 8 -3.91 2.04 6.33
CA ILE A 8 -4.81 0.89 6.54
C ILE A 8 -4.34 0.12 7.78
N ALA A 9 -5.18 0.07 8.82
CA ALA A 9 -4.86 -0.55 10.10
C ALA A 9 -5.87 -1.64 10.49
N HIS A 10 -5.37 -2.64 11.23
CA HIS A 10 -6.17 -3.73 11.79
C HIS A 10 -5.63 -4.25 13.13
N ASN A 11 -4.48 -3.75 13.59
CA ASN A 11 -3.82 -4.10 14.84
C ASN A 11 -2.66 -3.10 15.13
N ASN A 12 -1.86 -3.41 16.16
CA ASN A 12 -0.62 -2.71 16.53
C ASN A 12 -0.83 -1.22 16.82
N TRP A 13 -1.82 -0.92 17.68
CA TRP A 13 -2.24 0.44 17.96
C TRP A 13 -1.17 1.27 18.67
N SER A 14 -0.37 0.65 19.54
CA SER A 14 0.75 1.33 20.20
C SER A 14 1.80 1.73 19.17
N GLN A 15 2.22 0.79 18.32
CA GLN A 15 3.12 1.08 17.19
C GLN A 15 2.60 2.20 16.28
N LEU A 16 1.32 2.15 15.89
CA LEU A 16 0.70 3.19 15.06
C LEU A 16 0.77 4.57 15.73
N LYS A 17 0.42 4.65 17.02
CA LYS A 17 0.49 5.89 17.80
C LYS A 17 1.91 6.45 17.85
N GLU A 18 2.93 5.62 18.06
CA GLU A 18 4.31 6.10 18.09
C GLU A 18 4.79 6.60 16.72
N VAL A 19 4.45 5.92 15.61
CA VAL A 19 4.76 6.40 14.26
C VAL A 19 4.15 7.79 14.03
N MET A 20 2.89 7.98 14.43
CA MET A 20 2.20 9.26 14.31
C MET A 20 2.86 10.36 15.15
N ARG A 21 3.38 10.04 16.35
CA ARG A 21 4.12 11.00 17.17
C ARG A 21 5.43 11.44 16.54
N VAL A 22 6.21 10.49 16.02
CA VAL A 22 7.51 10.79 15.40
C VAL A 22 7.34 11.64 14.13
N TYR A 23 6.26 11.44 13.40
CA TYR A 23 5.94 12.21 12.19
C TYR A 23 4.97 13.38 12.45
N ASP A 24 4.76 13.77 13.72
CA ASP A 24 3.83 14.84 14.06
C ASP A 24 4.37 16.22 13.64
N SER A 25 3.78 16.82 12.61
CA SER A 25 4.24 18.10 12.07
C SER A 25 3.14 18.85 11.34
N LYS A 26 3.30 20.16 11.18
CA LYS A 26 2.36 21.03 10.44
C LYS A 26 2.29 20.71 8.93
N ILE A 27 3.22 19.90 8.43
CA ILE A 27 3.30 19.51 7.02
C ILE A 27 2.72 18.11 6.75
N CYS A 28 2.29 17.39 7.79
CA CYS A 28 1.78 16.02 7.68
C CYS A 28 0.39 15.91 8.30
N ASP A 29 -0.49 15.15 7.66
CA ASP A 29 -1.76 14.73 8.25
C ASP A 29 -1.95 13.22 8.03
N PHE A 30 -2.76 12.61 8.89
CA PHE A 30 -3.00 11.17 8.93
C PHE A 30 -4.47 10.85 8.63
N TYR A 31 -4.70 9.95 7.67
CA TYR A 31 -6.01 9.41 7.34
C TYR A 31 -5.99 7.93 7.63
N ILE A 32 -6.92 7.46 8.47
CA ILE A 32 -6.88 6.13 9.04
C ILE A 32 -8.14 5.37 8.69
N HIS A 33 -7.95 4.28 7.96
CA HIS A 33 -8.94 3.25 7.74
C HIS A 33 -8.68 2.12 8.73
N ILE A 34 -9.68 1.80 9.54
CA ILE A 34 -9.66 0.62 10.41
C ILE A 34 -10.56 -0.44 9.80
N ASN A 35 -10.00 -1.62 9.52
CA ASN A 35 -10.76 -2.76 9.00
C ASN A 35 -12.05 -2.98 9.81
N SER A 36 -13.21 -3.03 9.16
CA SER A 36 -14.50 -3.15 9.86
C SER A 36 -14.69 -4.49 10.58
N MET A 37 -13.85 -5.48 10.27
CA MET A 37 -13.86 -6.80 10.92
C MET A 37 -13.07 -6.86 12.23
N VAL A 38 -12.45 -5.76 12.65
CA VAL A 38 -11.71 -5.66 13.91
C VAL A 38 -12.49 -4.80 14.88
N ASP A 39 -12.76 -5.33 16.06
CA ASP A 39 -13.33 -4.55 17.15
C ASP A 39 -12.23 -3.66 17.76
N VAL A 40 -12.54 -2.37 17.92
CA VAL A 40 -11.63 -1.39 18.52
C VAL A 40 -12.45 -0.58 19.51
N GLU A 41 -11.95 -0.49 20.74
CA GLU A 41 -12.61 0.28 21.79
C GLU A 41 -12.59 1.79 21.48
N ASP A 42 -13.64 2.50 21.88
CA ASP A 42 -13.72 3.96 21.74
C ASP A 42 -12.57 4.68 22.47
N SER A 43 -12.08 4.09 23.56
CA SER A 43 -10.92 4.57 24.31
C SER A 43 -9.66 4.60 23.44
N GLU A 44 -9.43 3.55 22.65
CA GLU A 44 -8.28 3.41 21.76
C GLU A 44 -8.42 4.35 20.54
N LEU A 45 -9.61 4.44 19.96
CA LEU A 45 -9.90 5.41 18.89
C LEU A 45 -9.62 6.84 19.33
N LYS A 46 -10.05 7.20 20.54
CA LYS A 46 -9.79 8.52 21.12
C LYS A 46 -8.29 8.77 21.31
N GLN A 47 -7.54 7.77 21.81
CA GLN A 47 -6.09 7.89 21.96
C GLN A 47 -5.38 8.10 20.62
N ILE A 48 -5.76 7.37 19.57
CA ILE A 48 -5.23 7.55 18.22
C ILE A 48 -5.54 8.95 17.71
N GLN A 49 -6.79 9.40 17.86
CA GLN A 49 -7.27 10.71 17.37
C GLN A 49 -6.53 11.90 18.01
N THR A 50 -6.09 11.76 19.26
CA THR A 50 -5.46 12.85 20.03
C THR A 50 -3.97 12.64 20.26
N VAL A 51 -3.34 11.71 19.53
CA VAL A 51 -1.92 11.38 19.75
C VAL A 51 -0.97 12.48 19.26
N THR A 52 -1.41 13.27 18.29
CA THR A 52 -0.65 14.34 17.63
C THR A 52 -1.02 15.71 18.19
N LYS A 53 -0.05 16.64 18.18
CA LYS A 53 -0.22 18.05 18.55
C LYS A 53 -0.41 18.94 17.32
N TYR A 54 0.30 18.66 16.21
CA TYR A 54 0.30 19.52 15.02
C TYR A 54 -0.50 18.93 13.87
N SER A 55 -0.33 17.64 13.62
CA SER A 55 -0.97 16.91 12.53
C SER A 55 -2.42 16.67 12.85
N LYS A 56 -3.28 16.78 11.84
CA LYS A 56 -4.67 16.35 11.94
C LYS A 56 -4.75 14.85 11.70
N VAL A 57 -5.68 14.22 12.42
CA VAL A 57 -5.99 12.79 12.29
C VAL A 57 -7.43 12.67 11.84
N TYR A 58 -7.69 11.88 10.81
CA TYR A 58 -9.03 11.68 10.27
C TYR A 58 -9.32 10.19 10.20
N PHE A 59 -10.42 9.75 10.81
CA PHE A 59 -10.96 8.43 10.55
C PHE A 59 -11.87 8.47 9.33
N VAL A 60 -11.68 7.52 8.43
CA VAL A 60 -12.49 7.40 7.21
C VAL A 60 -13.49 6.24 7.33
N GLN A 61 -14.39 6.12 6.36
CA GLN A 61 -15.36 5.03 6.31
C GLN A 61 -14.69 3.66 6.41
N ARG A 62 -15.11 2.87 7.40
CA ARG A 62 -14.62 1.50 7.62
C ARG A 62 -15.33 0.53 6.67
N ILE A 63 -14.55 -0.38 6.08
CA ILE A 63 -15.04 -1.47 5.23
C ILE A 63 -14.31 -2.76 5.58
N PRO A 64 -14.88 -3.95 5.29
CA PRO A 64 -14.21 -5.20 5.58
C PRO A 64 -13.06 -5.44 4.59
N ILE A 65 -11.88 -5.76 5.13
CA ILE A 65 -10.72 -6.12 4.32
C ILE A 65 -10.34 -7.58 4.60
N VAL A 66 -10.63 -8.45 3.63
CA VAL A 66 -10.18 -9.84 3.61
C VAL A 66 -8.99 -9.95 2.68
N TRP A 67 -7.97 -10.72 3.09
CA TRP A 67 -6.77 -10.90 2.28
C TRP A 67 -7.09 -11.40 0.86
N GLY A 68 -6.51 -10.75 -0.13
CA GLY A 68 -6.65 -11.12 -1.54
C GLY A 68 -7.92 -10.61 -2.22
N GLU A 69 -8.91 -10.10 -1.49
CA GLU A 69 -10.11 -9.49 -2.07
C GLU A 69 -9.90 -8.00 -2.36
N VAL A 70 -10.91 -7.33 -2.90
CA VAL A 70 -10.84 -5.92 -3.35
C VAL A 70 -10.65 -4.91 -2.20
N GLY A 71 -10.87 -5.31 -0.95
CA GLY A 71 -10.95 -4.38 0.18
C GLY A 71 -9.77 -3.42 0.35
N ILE A 72 -8.53 -3.82 0.03
CA ILE A 72 -7.37 -2.90 0.08
C ILE A 72 -7.50 -1.79 -0.98
N LEU A 73 -7.92 -2.14 -2.20
CA LEU A 73 -8.16 -1.16 -3.26
C LEU A 73 -9.28 -0.20 -2.85
N GLU A 74 -10.42 -0.71 -2.38
CA GLU A 74 -11.55 0.12 -1.95
C GLU A 74 -11.16 1.07 -0.80
N ALA A 75 -10.48 0.55 0.23
CA ALA A 75 -9.99 1.35 1.35
C ALA A 75 -8.99 2.42 0.88
N SER A 76 -8.10 2.10 -0.06
CA SER A 76 -7.17 3.07 -0.62
C SER A 76 -7.87 4.21 -1.36
N LEU A 77 -8.98 3.93 -2.06
CA LEU A 77 -9.77 4.95 -2.76
C LEU A 77 -10.59 5.81 -1.79
N ILE A 78 -11.13 5.23 -0.71
CA ILE A 78 -11.79 5.97 0.37
C ILE A 78 -10.80 6.93 1.03
N LEU A 79 -9.65 6.41 1.46
CA LEU A 79 -8.57 7.19 2.06
C LEU A 79 -8.10 8.33 1.15
N LEU A 80 -7.87 8.01 -0.12
CA LEU A 80 -7.40 9.00 -1.09
C LEU A 80 -8.43 10.10 -1.33
N ARG A 81 -9.72 9.74 -1.45
CA ARG A 81 -10.80 10.70 -1.67
C ARG A 81 -10.94 11.67 -0.50
N ASP A 82 -10.96 11.17 0.73
CA ASP A 82 -11.10 12.01 1.92
C ASP A 82 -9.86 12.93 2.10
N ALA A 83 -8.67 12.45 1.77
CA ALA A 83 -7.45 13.25 1.84
C ALA A 83 -7.34 14.28 0.71
N PHE A 84 -7.87 14.00 -0.47
CA PHE A 84 -7.72 14.83 -1.66
C PHE A 84 -8.28 16.25 -1.46
N GLU A 85 -9.35 16.39 -0.67
CA GLU A 85 -9.98 17.67 -0.34
C GLU A 85 -9.03 18.68 0.34
N ASN A 86 -7.97 18.19 1.00
CA ASN A 86 -7.00 19.03 1.71
C ASN A 86 -5.74 19.36 0.89
N GLN A 87 -5.67 18.94 -0.39
CA GLN A 87 -4.65 19.34 -1.37
C GLN A 87 -3.19 19.18 -0.90
N TYR A 88 -2.79 17.95 -0.59
CA TYR A 88 -1.40 17.59 -0.28
C TYR A 88 -0.55 17.47 -1.55
N ASP A 89 0.77 17.66 -1.42
CA ASP A 89 1.71 17.43 -2.52
C ASP A 89 1.88 15.94 -2.82
N TYR A 90 1.93 15.11 -1.77
CA TYR A 90 2.09 13.67 -1.87
C TYR A 90 1.14 12.90 -0.94
N TYR A 91 0.69 11.75 -1.44
CA TYR A 91 -0.19 10.80 -0.74
C TYR A 91 0.56 9.47 -0.60
N HIS A 92 0.71 8.98 0.61
CA HIS A 92 1.49 7.80 0.94
C HIS A 92 0.58 6.69 1.48
N LEU A 93 0.36 5.64 0.70
CA LEU A 93 -0.36 4.46 1.18
C LEU A 93 0.59 3.58 2.01
N VAL A 94 0.23 3.37 3.28
CA VAL A 94 0.97 2.61 4.30
C VAL A 94 0.00 1.77 5.14
N THR A 95 0.52 0.88 5.99
CA THR A 95 -0.30 0.17 6.99
C THR A 95 0.19 0.43 8.40
N GLY A 96 -0.62 0.06 9.41
CA GLY A 96 -0.20 0.05 10.81
C GLY A 96 0.96 -0.90 11.16
N SER A 97 1.54 -1.58 10.16
CA SER A 97 2.71 -2.46 10.31
C SER A 97 3.94 -1.92 9.58
N ASP A 98 3.85 -0.69 9.05
CA ASP A 98 4.96 0.01 8.41
C ASP A 98 5.62 0.92 9.42
N LEU A 99 6.93 1.11 9.29
CA LEU A 99 7.66 2.13 10.03
C LEU A 99 8.40 3.04 9.03
N PRO A 100 8.46 4.35 9.29
CA PRO A 100 9.47 5.18 8.66
C PRO A 100 10.86 4.70 9.07
N LEU A 101 11.81 4.77 8.14
CA LEU A 101 13.21 4.41 8.37
C LEU A 101 14.13 5.64 8.42
N VAL A 102 13.57 6.82 8.13
CA VAL A 102 14.25 8.11 8.20
C VAL A 102 13.36 9.12 8.92
N ASN A 103 13.96 10.16 9.51
CA ASN A 103 13.18 11.22 10.15
C ASN A 103 12.39 12.05 9.12
N LEU A 104 11.43 12.84 9.59
CA LEU A 104 10.53 13.59 8.71
C LEU A 104 11.27 14.63 7.84
N ASN A 105 12.33 15.26 8.36
CA ASN A 105 13.12 16.25 7.61
C ASN A 105 13.81 15.59 6.40
N LYS A 106 14.43 14.42 6.60
CA LYS A 106 15.02 13.62 5.52
C LYS A 106 13.96 13.11 4.56
N PHE A 107 12.81 12.68 5.08
CA PHE A 107 11.68 12.23 4.27
C PHE A 107 11.20 13.36 3.33
N ASP A 108 10.84 14.53 3.87
CA ASP A 108 10.39 15.69 3.08
C ASP A 108 11.47 16.14 2.07
N SER A 109 12.73 16.25 2.52
CA SER A 109 13.85 16.62 1.66
C SER A 109 14.03 15.68 0.48
N PHE A 110 13.80 14.37 0.67
CA PHE A 110 13.84 13.41 -0.42
C PHE A 110 12.79 13.71 -1.48
N PHE A 111 11.53 13.92 -1.09
CA PHE A 111 10.45 14.22 -2.05
C PHE A 111 10.67 15.57 -2.74
N LEU A 112 11.12 16.58 -2.00
CA LEU A 112 11.41 17.91 -2.55
C LEU A 112 12.51 17.88 -3.61
N ASN A 113 13.61 17.18 -3.33
CA ASN A 113 14.75 17.10 -4.24
C ASN A 113 14.48 16.21 -5.46
N ASN A 114 13.55 15.25 -5.35
CA ASN A 114 13.23 14.30 -6.42
C ASN A 114 11.90 14.60 -7.12
N GLN A 115 11.22 15.70 -6.79
CA GLN A 115 9.85 15.95 -7.26
C GLN A 115 9.71 16.00 -8.78
N TYR A 116 10.75 16.32 -9.55
CA TYR A 116 10.74 16.27 -11.03
C TYR A 116 11.82 15.37 -11.62
N LYS A 117 12.44 14.50 -10.80
CA LYS A 117 13.47 13.55 -11.24
C LYS A 117 12.83 12.29 -11.85
N ASN A 118 12.30 12.46 -13.06
CA ASN A 118 11.63 11.42 -13.84
C ASN A 118 11.68 11.75 -15.34
N LYS A 119 11.14 10.87 -16.19
CA LYS A 119 11.15 11.01 -17.66
C LYS A 119 10.09 11.95 -18.24
N SER A 120 9.31 12.65 -17.40
CA SER A 120 8.25 13.55 -17.86
C SER A 120 8.76 14.90 -18.33
N ASN A 121 10.07 15.15 -18.25
CA ASN A 121 10.71 16.42 -18.63
C ASN A 121 10.09 17.63 -17.89
N GLY A 122 9.83 17.47 -16.58
CA GLY A 122 9.24 18.52 -15.74
C GLY A 122 7.73 18.70 -15.91
N LYS A 123 7.05 17.91 -16.76
CA LYS A 123 5.58 18.00 -16.94
C LYS A 123 4.82 17.54 -15.70
N TYR A 124 5.31 16.51 -15.01
CA TYR A 124 4.62 15.91 -13.86
C TYR A 124 5.59 15.64 -12.71
N LYS A 125 5.07 15.79 -11.48
CA LYS A 125 5.78 15.35 -10.29
C LYS A 125 6.03 13.84 -10.31
N THR A 126 7.12 13.41 -9.69
CA THR A 126 7.57 12.01 -9.63
C THR A 126 6.58 11.14 -8.87
N ASN A 127 6.18 10.00 -9.43
CA ASN A 127 5.30 9.04 -8.78
C ASN A 127 6.07 7.76 -8.42
N TYR A 128 5.97 7.34 -7.16
CA TYR A 128 6.69 6.21 -6.58
C TYR A 128 5.78 4.99 -6.53
N VAL A 129 5.65 4.34 -7.69
CA VAL A 129 4.82 3.15 -7.88
C VAL A 129 5.71 2.06 -8.47
N SER A 130 5.74 0.90 -7.82
CA SER A 130 6.42 -0.28 -8.38
C SER A 130 5.57 -0.85 -9.51
N VAL A 131 6.17 -1.05 -10.69
CA VAL A 131 5.47 -1.49 -11.90
C VAL A 131 6.29 -2.53 -12.64
N THR A 132 5.64 -3.60 -13.06
CA THR A 132 6.17 -4.62 -13.98
C THR A 132 5.06 -5.17 -14.88
N VAL A 133 5.45 -5.90 -15.92
CA VAL A 133 4.52 -6.62 -16.79
C VAL A 133 4.17 -7.95 -16.11
N PRO A 134 2.87 -8.27 -15.92
CA PRO A 134 2.49 -9.51 -15.28
C PRO A 134 2.83 -10.71 -16.15
N THR A 135 3.31 -11.79 -15.51
CA THR A 135 3.35 -13.12 -16.16
C THR A 135 1.91 -13.63 -16.41
N LYS A 136 1.73 -14.62 -17.28
CA LYS A 136 0.40 -15.23 -17.51
C LYS A 136 -0.30 -15.69 -16.23
N LYS A 137 0.46 -16.20 -15.25
CA LYS A 137 -0.06 -16.64 -13.95
C LYS A 137 -0.56 -15.46 -13.11
N ILE A 138 0.17 -14.34 -13.13
CA ILE A 138 -0.22 -13.13 -12.41
C ILE A 138 -1.38 -12.45 -13.12
N ALA A 139 -1.36 -12.35 -14.45
CA ALA A 139 -2.45 -11.77 -15.24
C ALA A 139 -3.80 -12.48 -15.00
N SER A 140 -3.81 -13.81 -14.81
CA SER A 140 -5.06 -14.54 -14.51
C SER A 140 -5.75 -14.11 -13.21
N ARG A 141 -5.08 -13.38 -12.31
CA ARG A 141 -5.71 -12.82 -11.11
C ARG A 141 -6.78 -11.76 -11.42
N VAL A 142 -6.71 -11.17 -12.60
CA VAL A 142 -7.62 -10.10 -13.05
C VAL A 142 -8.35 -10.49 -14.35
N GLU A 143 -7.67 -11.17 -15.27
CA GLU A 143 -8.29 -11.59 -16.53
C GLU A 143 -9.44 -12.59 -16.32
N GLN A 144 -9.43 -13.31 -15.20
CA GLN A 144 -10.38 -14.37 -14.85
C GLN A 144 -11.16 -14.01 -13.59
N TYR A 145 -12.29 -14.68 -13.41
CA TYR A 145 -13.02 -14.71 -12.16
C TYR A 145 -12.31 -15.65 -11.18
N ASN A 146 -11.91 -15.11 -10.02
CA ASN A 146 -11.26 -15.85 -8.96
C ASN A 146 -12.31 -16.16 -7.88
N PHE A 147 -12.68 -17.43 -7.77
CA PHE A 147 -13.75 -17.87 -6.89
C PHE A 147 -13.20 -18.20 -5.49
N PHE A 148 -14.02 -17.93 -4.46
CA PHE A 148 -13.77 -18.32 -3.08
C PHE A 148 -12.47 -17.77 -2.47
N VAL A 149 -11.99 -16.61 -2.93
CA VAL A 149 -10.74 -15.99 -2.48
C VAL A 149 -10.67 -15.85 -0.96
N LYS A 150 -11.75 -15.38 -0.30
CA LYS A 150 -11.87 -15.37 1.17
C LYS A 150 -11.52 -16.67 1.89
N HIS A 151 -11.63 -17.82 1.23
CA HIS A 151 -11.38 -19.13 1.82
C HIS A 151 -9.98 -19.69 1.51
N TRP A 152 -9.17 -19.03 0.67
CA TRP A 152 -7.84 -19.52 0.31
C TRP A 152 -6.83 -19.49 1.47
N ARG A 153 -7.10 -18.67 2.51
CA ARG A 153 -6.35 -18.65 3.77
C ARG A 153 -7.15 -19.17 4.96
N ASN A 154 -8.21 -19.95 4.72
CA ASN A 154 -9.01 -20.48 5.81
C ASN A 154 -8.15 -21.37 6.73
N PRO A 155 -8.24 -21.22 8.07
CA PRO A 155 -7.52 -22.09 9.02
C PRO A 155 -7.89 -23.58 8.84
N ASN A 156 -9.15 -23.87 8.49
CA ASN A 156 -9.60 -25.21 8.16
C ASN A 156 -9.00 -25.68 6.83
N LYS A 157 -8.08 -26.65 6.92
CA LYS A 157 -7.33 -27.19 5.78
C LYS A 157 -8.23 -27.80 4.69
N TYR A 158 -9.37 -28.39 5.07
CA TYR A 158 -10.31 -28.99 4.11
C TYR A 158 -11.04 -27.92 3.31
N LEU A 159 -11.63 -26.92 3.99
CA LEU A 159 -12.28 -25.78 3.32
C LEU A 159 -11.30 -25.05 2.41
N ARG A 160 -10.07 -24.81 2.90
CA ARG A 160 -8.99 -24.22 2.10
C ARG A 160 -8.69 -25.04 0.86
N LYS A 161 -8.54 -26.36 0.98
CA LYS A 161 -8.26 -27.26 -0.15
C LYS A 161 -9.40 -27.27 -1.17
N ILE A 162 -10.65 -27.29 -0.72
CA ILE A 162 -11.82 -27.25 -1.60
C ILE A 162 -11.87 -25.91 -2.35
N ALA A 163 -11.66 -24.79 -1.65
CA ALA A 163 -11.66 -23.45 -2.26
C ALA A 163 -10.53 -23.28 -3.29
N THR A 164 -9.29 -23.68 -2.96
CA THR A 164 -8.16 -23.54 -3.89
C THR A 164 -8.25 -24.49 -5.07
N SER A 165 -8.71 -25.73 -4.87
CA SER A 165 -8.89 -26.71 -5.95
C SER A 165 -10.02 -26.30 -6.90
N SER A 166 -11.17 -25.88 -6.36
CA SER A 166 -12.30 -25.38 -7.16
C SER A 166 -11.92 -24.13 -7.95
N SER A 167 -11.20 -23.18 -7.35
CA SER A 167 -10.72 -22.01 -8.09
C SER A 167 -9.72 -22.38 -9.18
N THR A 168 -8.83 -23.36 -8.94
CA THR A 168 -7.88 -23.82 -9.96
C THR A 168 -8.62 -24.43 -11.15
N LEU A 169 -9.61 -25.29 -10.90
CA LEU A 169 -10.45 -25.88 -11.94
C LEU A 169 -11.20 -24.80 -12.73
N MET A 170 -11.83 -23.85 -12.04
CA MET A 170 -12.53 -22.74 -12.68
C MET A 170 -11.59 -21.88 -13.53
N CYS A 171 -10.37 -21.61 -13.07
CA CYS A 171 -9.38 -20.88 -13.87
C CYS A 171 -9.00 -21.64 -15.15
N ILE A 172 -8.86 -22.98 -15.09
CA ILE A 172 -8.58 -23.81 -16.27
C ILE A 172 -9.75 -23.73 -17.26
N LEU A 173 -10.98 -23.93 -16.80
CA LEU A 173 -12.18 -23.84 -17.65
C LEU A 173 -12.28 -22.47 -18.32
N GLN A 174 -12.08 -21.38 -17.57
CA GLN A 174 -12.08 -20.02 -18.10
C GLN A 174 -11.01 -19.78 -19.17
N ARG A 175 -9.83 -20.43 -19.07
CA ARG A 175 -8.80 -20.39 -20.13
C ARG A 175 -9.26 -21.11 -21.39
N CYS A 176 -9.89 -22.27 -21.25
CA CYS A 176 -10.40 -23.05 -22.38
C CYS A 176 -11.43 -22.25 -23.19
N ILE A 177 -12.35 -21.54 -22.52
CA ILE A 177 -13.35 -20.68 -23.17
C ILE A 177 -12.87 -19.25 -23.42
N ARG A 178 -11.58 -18.96 -23.19
CA ARG A 178 -10.91 -17.69 -23.49
C ARG A 178 -11.54 -16.45 -22.82
N ILE A 179 -12.02 -16.58 -21.59
CA ILE A 179 -12.46 -15.44 -20.79
C ILE A 179 -11.28 -14.51 -20.53
N ASN A 180 -11.46 -13.22 -20.86
CA ASN A 180 -10.58 -12.14 -20.49
C ASN A 180 -11.40 -10.90 -20.14
N ARG A 181 -11.53 -10.62 -18.84
CA ARG A 181 -12.32 -9.52 -18.29
C ARG A 181 -11.73 -8.13 -18.55
N ILE A 182 -10.43 -8.04 -18.88
CA ILE A 182 -9.72 -6.77 -19.08
C ILE A 182 -9.75 -6.35 -20.56
N LYS A 183 -9.89 -7.31 -21.48
CA LYS A 183 -9.78 -7.08 -22.93
C LYS A 183 -10.67 -5.96 -23.46
N GLN A 184 -11.86 -5.77 -22.88
CA GLN A 184 -12.82 -4.76 -23.33
C GLN A 184 -12.41 -3.32 -23.02
N THR A 185 -11.47 -3.11 -22.08
CA THR A 185 -10.98 -1.77 -21.71
C THR A 185 -9.98 -1.19 -22.71
N GLY A 186 -9.35 -2.04 -23.53
CA GLY A 186 -8.21 -1.65 -24.36
C GLY A 186 -6.93 -1.36 -23.57
N TRP A 187 -6.95 -1.46 -22.24
CA TRP A 187 -5.78 -1.20 -21.40
C TRP A 187 -4.82 -2.38 -21.40
N LYS A 188 -3.53 -2.07 -21.40
CA LYS A 188 -2.48 -3.06 -21.19
C LYS A 188 -2.31 -3.28 -19.68
N LEU A 189 -2.38 -4.52 -19.23
CA LEU A 189 -2.30 -4.84 -17.80
C LEU A 189 -0.88 -4.69 -17.26
N TYR A 190 -0.75 -4.05 -16.10
CA TYR A 190 0.48 -3.91 -15.34
C TYR A 190 0.24 -4.29 -13.88
N THR A 191 1.29 -4.71 -13.19
CA THR A 191 1.22 -5.16 -11.79
C THR A 191 2.40 -4.65 -10.99
N GLY A 192 2.30 -4.66 -9.66
CA GLY A 192 3.41 -4.30 -8.79
C GLY A 192 3.01 -4.33 -7.31
N SER A 193 3.67 -3.50 -6.51
CA SER A 193 3.37 -3.41 -5.08
C SER A 193 2.07 -2.65 -4.82
N SER A 194 1.28 -3.13 -3.85
CA SER A 194 0.10 -2.42 -3.32
C SER A 194 0.44 -1.04 -2.74
N TRP A 195 1.68 -0.83 -2.31
CA TRP A 195 2.11 0.35 -1.56
C TRP A 195 2.82 1.35 -2.46
N TRP A 196 2.40 2.61 -2.37
CA TRP A 196 2.83 3.67 -3.28
C TRP A 196 2.91 5.03 -2.58
N SER A 197 3.66 5.94 -3.20
CA SER A 197 3.56 7.38 -2.92
C SER A 197 3.32 8.12 -4.22
N ILE A 198 2.22 8.87 -4.30
CA ILE A 198 1.82 9.55 -5.53
C ILE A 198 1.66 11.03 -5.34
N SER A 199 2.00 11.77 -6.38
CA SER A 199 1.78 13.20 -6.51
C SER A 199 0.30 13.56 -6.54
N HIS A 200 -0.03 14.80 -6.17
CA HIS A 200 -1.39 15.34 -6.25
C HIS A 200 -2.01 15.21 -7.63
N GLU A 201 -1.25 15.52 -8.68
CA GLU A 201 -1.70 15.52 -10.06
C GLU A 201 -2.11 14.11 -10.51
N PHE A 202 -1.34 13.09 -10.08
CA PHE A 202 -1.71 11.71 -10.36
C PHE A 202 -2.84 11.19 -9.45
N ALA A 203 -2.90 11.64 -8.19
CA ALA A 203 -4.03 11.34 -7.31
C ALA A 203 -5.36 11.82 -7.90
N GLU A 204 -5.40 13.03 -8.48
CA GLU A 204 -6.57 13.56 -9.18
C GLU A 204 -6.96 12.65 -10.36
N SER A 205 -5.98 12.27 -11.19
CA SER A 205 -6.20 11.34 -12.30
C SER A 205 -6.72 9.97 -11.83
N TYR A 206 -6.20 9.47 -10.71
CA TYR A 206 -6.62 8.20 -10.13
C TYR A 206 -8.06 8.23 -9.65
N LEU A 207 -8.46 9.30 -8.95
CA LEU A 207 -9.84 9.50 -8.51
C LEU A 207 -10.80 9.72 -9.68
N LYS A 208 -10.43 10.49 -10.70
CA LYS A 208 -11.23 10.68 -11.93
C LYS A 208 -11.51 9.36 -12.65
N ASN A 209 -10.61 8.39 -12.55
CA ASN A 209 -10.77 7.06 -13.15
C ASN A 209 -11.25 5.99 -12.17
N SER A 210 -11.61 6.37 -10.94
CA SER A 210 -11.94 5.41 -9.87
C SER A 210 -13.16 4.54 -10.19
N ASP A 211 -14.17 5.06 -10.89
CA ASP A 211 -15.34 4.27 -11.31
C ASP A 211 -14.98 3.18 -12.34
N VAL A 212 -14.11 3.51 -13.30
CA VAL A 212 -13.63 2.56 -14.31
C VAL A 212 -12.80 1.46 -13.65
N ILE A 213 -11.92 1.86 -12.74
CA ILE A 213 -11.12 0.93 -11.92
C ILE A 213 -12.03 0.05 -11.07
N TYR A 214 -13.00 0.64 -10.38
CA TYR A 214 -13.92 -0.12 -9.55
C TYR A 214 -14.67 -1.16 -10.38
N LYS A 215 -15.29 -0.74 -11.50
CA LYS A 215 -16.00 -1.64 -12.42
C LYS A 215 -15.11 -2.80 -12.87
N GLN A 216 -13.83 -2.55 -13.14
CA GLN A 216 -12.91 -3.56 -13.63
C GLN A 216 -12.45 -4.54 -12.54
N TYR A 217 -12.16 -4.04 -11.34
CA TYR A 217 -11.42 -4.77 -10.32
C TYR A 217 -12.29 -5.25 -9.14
N HIS A 218 -13.47 -4.65 -8.88
CA HIS A 218 -14.26 -4.94 -7.67
C HIS A 218 -14.72 -6.39 -7.57
N TYR A 219 -15.12 -7.00 -8.68
CA TYR A 219 -15.77 -8.29 -8.66
C TYR A 219 -14.78 -9.43 -8.88
N MET A 220 -14.64 -10.34 -7.92
CA MET A 220 -13.92 -11.62 -8.08
C MET A 220 -12.50 -11.50 -8.66
N THR A 221 -11.81 -10.43 -8.29
CA THR A 221 -10.40 -10.20 -8.63
C THR A 221 -9.54 -10.59 -7.43
N PHE A 222 -8.42 -11.25 -7.68
CA PHE A 222 -7.45 -11.55 -6.63
C PHE A 222 -6.35 -10.48 -6.61
N ALA A 223 -6.14 -9.84 -5.45
CA ALA A 223 -5.13 -8.79 -5.22
C ALA A 223 -5.26 -7.60 -6.20
N ALA A 224 -6.46 -7.02 -6.29
CA ALA A 224 -6.78 -5.90 -7.19
C ALA A 224 -5.88 -4.67 -6.99
N ASP A 225 -5.48 -4.43 -5.75
CA ASP A 225 -4.55 -3.38 -5.30
C ASP A 225 -3.15 -3.51 -5.92
N GLU A 226 -2.73 -4.71 -6.32
CA GLU A 226 -1.47 -4.97 -7.03
C GLU A 226 -1.55 -4.72 -8.54
N PHE A 227 -2.68 -4.21 -9.07
CA PHE A 227 -2.86 -3.95 -10.51
C PHE A 227 -3.46 -2.59 -10.84
N ALA A 228 -4.45 -2.11 -10.08
CA ALA A 228 -5.28 -0.98 -10.46
C ALA A 228 -4.46 0.28 -10.76
N ILE A 229 -3.62 0.68 -9.80
CA ILE A 229 -2.82 1.91 -9.92
C ILE A 229 -1.70 1.78 -10.97
N GLN A 230 -1.08 0.60 -11.07
CA GLN A 230 -0.01 0.31 -12.03
C GLN A 230 -0.56 0.29 -13.46
N THR A 231 -1.73 -0.29 -13.65
CA THR A 231 -2.41 -0.31 -14.95
C THR A 231 -2.82 1.10 -15.34
N LEU A 232 -3.42 1.88 -14.43
CA LEU A 232 -3.80 3.25 -14.75
C LEU A 232 -2.59 4.12 -15.12
N ILE A 233 -1.55 4.17 -14.27
CA ILE A 233 -0.40 5.06 -14.52
C ILE A 233 0.27 4.75 -15.85
N MET A 234 0.41 3.47 -16.19
CA MET A 234 1.08 3.02 -17.42
C MET A 234 0.26 3.25 -18.70
N ASN A 235 -1.06 3.33 -18.60
CA ASN A 235 -1.97 3.64 -19.71
C ASN A 235 -2.35 5.13 -19.75
N SER A 236 -1.61 5.99 -19.06
CA SER A 236 -1.84 7.44 -19.01
C SER A 236 -0.59 8.24 -19.35
N ASP A 237 -0.76 9.56 -19.51
CA ASP A 237 0.33 10.52 -19.69
C ASP A 237 1.34 10.52 -18.51
N PHE A 238 0.91 10.05 -17.33
CA PHE A 238 1.75 9.95 -16.14
C PHE A 238 2.76 8.81 -16.20
N ARG A 239 2.74 7.92 -17.21
CA ARG A 239 3.71 6.82 -17.32
C ARG A 239 5.17 7.29 -17.20
N LYS A 240 5.49 8.45 -17.77
CA LYS A 240 6.84 9.02 -17.74
C LYS A 240 7.19 9.69 -16.40
N SER A 241 6.21 9.88 -15.51
CA SER A 241 6.42 10.43 -14.18
C SER A 241 6.90 9.41 -13.15
N LEU A 242 6.95 8.12 -13.49
CA LEU A 242 7.43 7.08 -12.59
C LEU A 242 8.86 7.36 -12.15
N TYR A 243 9.11 7.16 -10.86
CA TYR A 243 10.44 7.21 -10.28
C TYR A 243 11.34 6.15 -10.92
N GLU A 244 12.56 6.54 -11.26
CA GLU A 244 13.60 5.64 -11.71
C GLU A 244 14.51 5.31 -10.53
N PRO A 245 14.50 4.06 -10.03
CA PRO A 245 15.27 3.72 -8.86
C PRO A 245 16.76 3.84 -9.11
N GLU A 246 17.46 4.48 -8.18
CA GLU A 246 18.92 4.60 -8.14
C GLU A 246 19.43 4.10 -6.79
N ASN A 247 20.73 3.76 -6.70
CA ASN A 247 21.40 3.47 -5.43
C ASN A 247 20.69 2.43 -4.53
N ASN A 248 20.23 1.32 -5.11
CA ASN A 248 19.50 0.24 -4.42
C ASN A 248 18.17 0.66 -3.75
N LEU A 249 17.61 1.82 -4.11
CA LEU A 249 16.24 2.16 -3.74
C LEU A 249 15.25 1.29 -4.49
N SER A 250 14.13 0.98 -3.85
CA SER A 250 12.97 0.40 -4.54
C SER A 250 12.17 1.48 -5.27
N ALA A 251 11.48 1.12 -6.35
CA ALA A 251 10.65 2.05 -7.13
C ALA A 251 9.55 2.74 -6.31
N ASN A 252 9.09 2.11 -5.23
CA ASN A 252 8.12 2.66 -4.31
C ASN A 252 8.75 3.12 -2.99
N LEU A 253 10.07 3.07 -2.80
CA LEU A 253 10.79 3.46 -1.57
C LEU A 253 10.46 2.62 -0.32
N ARG A 254 9.93 1.41 -0.49
CA ARG A 254 9.62 0.48 0.61
C ARG A 254 10.65 -0.65 0.66
N LEU A 255 11.32 -0.81 1.79
CA LEU A 255 12.05 -2.04 2.11
C LEU A 255 11.03 -3.15 2.39
N LEU A 256 11.07 -4.19 1.57
CA LEU A 256 10.15 -5.34 1.61
C LEU A 256 10.95 -6.60 1.36
N ASP A 257 10.83 -7.57 2.27
CA ASP A 257 11.44 -8.88 2.07
C ASP A 257 10.40 -9.99 1.95
N PHE A 258 10.07 -10.34 0.71
CA PHE A 258 9.23 -11.51 0.43
C PHE A 258 10.01 -12.82 0.38
N SER A 259 11.35 -12.79 0.35
CA SER A 259 12.20 -13.97 0.28
C SER A 259 12.22 -14.75 1.60
N ARG A 260 12.32 -14.04 2.72
CA ARG A 260 12.18 -14.59 4.09
C ARG A 260 10.74 -14.57 4.61
N GLY A 261 9.79 -14.21 3.75
CA GLY A 261 8.37 -14.16 4.07
C GLY A 261 7.78 -15.54 4.40
N ASN A 262 6.51 -15.56 4.78
CA ASN A 262 5.84 -16.80 5.22
C ASN A 262 5.45 -17.77 4.09
N GLY A 263 5.88 -17.51 2.85
CA GLY A 263 5.55 -18.33 1.67
C GLY A 263 4.12 -18.18 1.13
N TYR A 264 3.24 -17.44 1.82
CA TYR A 264 1.84 -17.23 1.40
C TYR A 264 1.58 -15.84 0.82
N GLY A 265 2.62 -15.06 0.52
CA GLY A 265 2.47 -13.67 0.06
C GLY A 265 2.34 -12.67 1.21
N SER A 266 3.05 -12.92 2.31
CA SER A 266 3.36 -11.90 3.33
C SER A 266 4.88 -11.76 3.40
N PRO A 267 5.42 -10.52 3.47
CA PRO A 267 6.84 -10.32 3.69
C PRO A 267 7.24 -10.76 5.11
N HIS A 268 8.55 -10.89 5.31
CA HIS A 268 9.22 -11.12 6.59
C HIS A 268 8.80 -10.06 7.62
N VAL A 269 8.71 -10.49 8.88
CA VAL A 269 8.53 -9.59 10.01
C VAL A 269 9.91 -9.35 10.60
N TYR A 270 10.43 -8.14 10.40
CA TYR A 270 11.76 -7.77 10.84
C TYR A 270 11.90 -7.86 12.37
N THR A 271 13.05 -8.37 12.83
CA THR A 271 13.43 -8.46 14.25
C THR A 271 14.67 -7.61 14.53
N ILE A 272 15.10 -7.56 15.78
CA ILE A 272 16.32 -6.84 16.15
C ILE A 272 17.58 -7.38 15.45
N ASP A 273 17.57 -8.66 15.05
CA ASP A 273 18.69 -9.29 14.34
C ASP A 273 18.82 -8.74 12.90
N ASP A 274 17.75 -8.17 12.35
CA ASP A 274 17.74 -7.54 11.03
C ASP A 274 18.16 -6.06 11.04
N LEU A 275 18.49 -5.51 12.23
CA LEU A 275 18.87 -4.09 12.36
C LEU A 275 20.01 -3.66 11.41
N PRO A 276 21.07 -4.45 11.17
CA PRO A 276 22.11 -4.06 10.22
C PRO A 276 21.59 -3.84 8.79
N GLU A 277 20.65 -4.66 8.32
CA GLU A 277 20.01 -4.48 7.01
C GLU A 277 19.17 -3.21 6.96
N ILE A 278 18.42 -2.95 8.04
CA ILE A 278 17.57 -1.77 8.15
C ILE A 278 18.40 -0.48 8.19
N GLN A 279 19.57 -0.50 8.82
CA GLN A 279 20.48 0.64 8.87
C GLN A 279 21.22 0.87 7.54
N ASP A 280 21.46 -0.18 6.75
CA ASP A 280 22.11 -0.07 5.44
C ASP A 280 21.15 0.38 4.32
N THR A 281 19.83 0.15 4.50
CA THR A 281 18.88 0.50 3.45
C THR A 281 18.74 2.02 3.25
N ARG A 282 18.55 2.42 2.00
CA ARG A 282 18.20 3.80 1.64
C ARG A 282 16.69 4.03 1.50
N ASN A 283 15.90 2.95 1.56
CA ASN A 283 14.44 3.07 1.47
C ASN A 283 13.91 3.89 2.66
N LEU A 284 12.83 4.64 2.43
CA LEU A 284 12.31 5.57 3.44
C LEU A 284 11.33 4.91 4.41
N ILE A 285 10.74 3.78 4.00
CA ILE A 285 9.71 3.07 4.75
C ILE A 285 10.05 1.57 4.74
N GLY A 286 9.89 0.89 5.87
CA GLY A 286 10.08 -0.55 5.96
C GLY A 286 8.77 -1.29 6.27
N ARG A 287 8.63 -2.49 5.70
CA ARG A 287 7.56 -3.44 6.01
C ARG A 287 8.10 -4.89 6.00
N LYS A 288 7.78 -5.74 6.97
CA LYS A 288 6.75 -5.59 8.02
C LYS A 288 7.36 -5.53 9.42
N PHE A 289 6.77 -4.72 10.29
CA PHE A 289 7.07 -4.67 11.71
C PHE A 289 5.83 -5.02 12.54
N ASP A 290 6.05 -5.71 13.65
CA ASP A 290 4.99 -6.08 14.59
C ASP A 290 5.50 -6.02 16.02
N GLU A 291 4.98 -5.07 16.81
CA GLU A 291 5.37 -4.87 18.21
C GLU A 291 5.15 -6.11 19.10
N ASN A 292 4.24 -7.00 18.70
CA ASN A 292 3.97 -8.25 19.41
C ASN A 292 4.93 -9.38 19.01
N CYS A 293 5.60 -9.28 17.86
CA CYS A 293 6.64 -10.22 17.44
C CYS A 293 8.02 -9.78 17.97
N ASP A 294 8.40 -8.52 17.73
CA ASP A 294 9.62 -7.94 18.28
C ASP A 294 9.49 -6.42 18.49
N GLY A 295 9.06 -6.04 19.69
CA GLY A 295 8.99 -4.62 20.07
C GLY A 295 10.34 -3.94 20.24
N LYS A 296 11.47 -4.66 20.30
CA LYS A 296 12.80 -4.04 20.47
C LYS A 296 13.23 -3.31 19.21
N ILE A 297 13.06 -3.93 18.04
CA ILE A 297 13.39 -3.29 16.76
C ILE A 297 12.50 -2.07 16.51
N VAL A 298 11.20 -2.17 16.80
CA VAL A 298 10.26 -1.05 16.66
C VAL A 298 10.70 0.14 17.52
N LYS A 299 10.98 -0.09 18.81
CA LYS A 299 11.45 0.96 19.72
C LYS A 299 12.81 1.53 19.30
N HIS A 300 13.72 0.69 18.81
CA HIS A 300 15.04 1.13 18.37
C HIS A 300 14.93 2.09 17.19
N ILE A 301 14.19 1.72 16.15
CA ILE A 301 13.99 2.55 14.96
C ILE A 301 13.31 3.86 15.35
N LEU A 302 12.18 3.80 16.06
CA LEU A 302 11.43 5.02 16.40
C LEU A 302 12.23 5.98 17.30
N LYS A 303 13.07 5.44 18.19
CA LYS A 303 13.99 6.26 18.99
C LYS A 303 15.05 6.93 18.11
N SER A 304 15.69 6.19 17.19
CA SER A 304 16.72 6.78 16.34
C SER A 304 16.18 7.90 15.46
N LEU A 305 14.89 7.88 15.10
CA LEU A 305 14.27 8.96 14.32
C LEU A 305 14.14 10.29 15.09
N ASN A 306 14.02 10.25 16.42
CA ASN A 306 13.96 11.44 17.27
C ASN A 306 15.35 11.99 17.61
N ASP A 307 16.38 11.14 17.58
CA ASP A 307 17.76 11.50 17.93
C ASP A 307 18.52 12.13 16.73
N GLU A 308 17.91 12.16 15.52
CA GLU A 308 18.51 12.68 14.27
C GLU A 308 18.20 14.17 13.97
N ASP A 309 17.69 14.92 14.95
CA ASP A 309 17.44 16.37 14.85
C ASP A 309 18.69 17.24 15.13
#